data_AF-A0A7W2JR10-F1
#
_entry.id   AF-A0A7W2JR10-F1
#
_cell.length_a   1.000
_cell.length_b   1.000
_cell.length_c   1.000
_cell.angle_alpha   90.00
_cell.angle_beta   90.00
_cell.angle_gamma   90.00
#
_symmetry.space_group_name_H-M   'P 1'
#
loop_
_entity.id
_entity.type
_entity.pdbx_description
1 polymer ?
#
loop_
_entity_poly.entity_id
_entity_poly.type
_entity_poly.pdbx_seq_one_letter_code
_entity_poly.pdbx_strand_id
1 'polypeptide(L)'
;MQNTKSLDVLNVELAFQVWAEDRGYDLKTGTDGGFTNIETRAAWLGFEAAHGPDGCMPCGQQLYAQIKKCSEYAHQTDQLFPVAVGQPTHGEYVVVGGPGGVYRLRDVDLFVITDGKPTQLK
;
A
#
# COMPACT_ATOMS: atom_id res chain seq x y z
N MET A 1 -28.86 -4.01 16.55
CA MET A 1 -27.41 -4.19 16.81
C MET A 1 -26.67 -3.66 15.59
N GLN A 2 -25.96 -2.53 15.72
CA GLN A 2 -25.17 -2.02 14.59
C GLN A 2 -23.94 -2.92 14.43
N ASN A 3 -23.88 -3.61 13.29
CA ASN A 3 -22.80 -4.51 12.92
C ASN A 3 -21.54 -3.66 12.69
N THR A 4 -20.73 -3.47 13.74
CA THR A 4 -19.54 -2.62 13.70
C THR A 4 -18.41 -3.43 13.10
N LYS A 5 -18.43 -3.59 11.77
CA LYS A 5 -17.25 -4.09 11.03
C LYS A 5 -16.09 -3.13 11.29
N SER A 6 -14.89 -3.66 11.51
CA SER A 6 -13.69 -2.83 11.65
C SER A 6 -13.44 -2.08 10.33
N LEU A 7 -12.78 -0.92 10.44
CA LEU A 7 -12.47 -0.06 9.30
C LEU A 7 -11.60 -0.81 8.27
N ASP A 8 -10.70 -1.68 8.76
CA ASP A 8 -9.86 -2.52 7.91
C ASP A 8 -10.67 -3.51 7.07
N VAL A 9 -11.65 -4.19 7.69
CA VAL A 9 -12.53 -5.14 6.97
C VAL A 9 -13.35 -4.40 5.91
N LEU A 10 -13.85 -3.20 6.23
CA LEU A 10 -14.58 -2.37 5.27
C LEU A 10 -13.70 -1.92 4.11
N ASN A 11 -12.44 -1.58 4.36
CA ASN A 11 -11.48 -1.21 3.32
C ASN A 11 -11.17 -2.37 2.38
N VAL A 12 -11.02 -3.59 2.93
CA VAL A 12 -10.81 -4.80 2.11
C VAL A 12 -12.03 -5.10 1.24
N GLU A 13 -13.24 -5.02 1.82
CA GLU A 13 -14.49 -5.21 1.08
C GLU A 13 -14.65 -4.18 -0.05
N LEU A 14 -14.38 -2.91 0.22
CA LEU A 14 -14.46 -1.84 -0.78
C LEU A 14 -13.39 -2.00 -1.87
N ALA A 15 -12.16 -2.34 -1.50
CA ALA A 15 -11.07 -2.56 -2.46
C ALA A 15 -11.38 -3.73 -3.41
N PHE A 16 -11.97 -4.81 -2.90
CA PHE A 16 -12.42 -5.92 -3.74
C PHE A 16 -13.50 -5.48 -4.72
N GLN A 17 -14.51 -4.73 -4.28
CA GLN A 17 -15.59 -4.27 -5.16
C GLN A 17 -15.04 -3.46 -6.34
N VAL A 18 -14.14 -2.51 -6.08
CA VAL A 18 -13.47 -1.73 -7.14
C VAL A 18 -12.69 -2.62 -8.10
N TRP A 19 -11.90 -3.57 -7.55
CA TRP A 19 -11.10 -4.48 -8.36
C TRP A 19 -11.95 -5.42 -9.23
N ALA A 20 -13.07 -5.89 -8.69
CA ALA A 20 -13.96 -6.86 -9.29
C ALA A 20 -14.91 -6.23 -10.33
N GLU A 21 -15.38 -5.00 -10.09
CA GLU A 21 -16.22 -4.24 -11.03
C GLU A 21 -15.47 -3.96 -12.34
N ASP A 22 -14.22 -3.51 -12.26
CA ASP A 22 -13.34 -3.28 -13.41
C ASP A 22 -13.14 -4.54 -14.28
N ARG A 23 -13.26 -5.72 -13.67
CA ARG A 23 -13.11 -7.03 -14.33
C ARG A 23 -14.44 -7.68 -14.74
N GLY A 24 -15.56 -7.01 -14.47
CA GLY A 24 -16.90 -7.47 -14.86
C GLY A 24 -17.47 -8.60 -14.01
N TYR A 25 -17.01 -8.77 -12.76
CA TYR A 25 -17.59 -9.76 -11.84
C TYR A 25 -19.01 -9.37 -11.39
N ASP A 26 -19.87 -10.36 -11.13
CA ASP A 26 -21.21 -10.13 -10.59
C ASP A 26 -21.15 -9.95 -9.07
N LEU A 27 -21.34 -8.71 -8.61
CA LEU A 27 -21.24 -8.29 -7.22
C LEU A 27 -22.56 -8.45 -6.43
N LYS A 28 -23.58 -9.11 -6.98
CA LYS A 28 -24.83 -9.37 -6.27
C LYS A 28 -24.59 -10.19 -5.00
N THR A 29 -25.17 -9.71 -3.90
CA THR A 29 -25.13 -10.36 -2.59
C THR A 29 -26.50 -10.94 -2.25
N GLY A 30 -26.49 -12.10 -1.61
CA GLY A 30 -27.69 -12.75 -1.09
C GLY A 30 -28.15 -12.11 0.22
N THR A 31 -29.25 -12.61 0.77
CA THR A 31 -29.76 -12.22 2.09
C THR A 31 -28.77 -12.43 3.23
N ASP A 32 -27.81 -13.34 3.02
CA ASP A 32 -26.81 -13.74 4.01
C ASP A 32 -25.53 -12.88 3.92
N GLY A 33 -25.49 -11.90 3.01
CA GLY A 33 -24.35 -11.01 2.80
C GLY A 33 -23.21 -11.59 1.95
N GLY A 34 -23.28 -12.88 1.58
CA GLY A 34 -22.33 -13.50 0.65
C GLY A 34 -22.66 -13.24 -0.82
N PHE A 35 -21.66 -13.27 -1.69
CA PHE A 35 -21.84 -13.18 -3.14
C PHE A 35 -22.63 -14.37 -3.69
N THR A 36 -23.63 -14.10 -4.53
CA THR A 36 -24.48 -15.15 -5.14
C THR A 36 -23.76 -15.89 -6.26
N ASN A 37 -22.84 -15.22 -6.94
CA ASN A 37 -22.03 -15.82 -8.00
C ASN A 37 -20.82 -16.56 -7.40
N ILE A 38 -20.62 -17.80 -7.83
CA ILE A 38 -19.54 -18.67 -7.35
C ILE A 38 -18.15 -18.15 -7.74
N GLU A 39 -18.00 -17.54 -8.91
CA GLU A 39 -16.73 -16.99 -9.40
C GLU A 39 -16.34 -15.76 -8.57
N THR A 40 -17.30 -14.87 -8.31
CA THR A 40 -17.10 -13.72 -7.43
C THR A 40 -16.76 -14.16 -6.02
N ARG A 41 -17.41 -15.22 -5.52
CA ARG A 41 -17.11 -15.78 -4.19
C ARG A 41 -15.72 -16.40 -4.11
N ALA A 42 -15.28 -17.14 -5.14
CA ALA A 42 -13.94 -17.69 -5.20
C ALA A 42 -12.87 -16.58 -5.31
N ALA A 43 -13.13 -15.55 -6.11
CA ALA A 43 -12.27 -14.37 -6.21
C ALA A 43 -12.19 -13.61 -4.88
N TRP A 44 -13.31 -13.46 -4.18
CA TRP A 44 -13.34 -12.84 -2.84
C TRP A 44 -12.45 -13.60 -1.86
N LEU A 45 -12.54 -14.93 -1.80
CA LEU A 45 -11.70 -15.73 -0.91
C LEU A 45 -10.20 -15.57 -1.20
N GLY A 46 -9.81 -15.51 -2.48
CA GLY A 46 -8.43 -15.26 -2.87
C GLY A 46 -7.98 -13.84 -2.53
N PHE A 47 -8.85 -12.85 -2.74
CA PHE A 47 -8.58 -11.46 -2.42
C PHE A 47 -8.46 -11.23 -0.90
N GLU A 48 -9.37 -11.81 -0.13
CA GLU A 48 -9.37 -11.81 1.34
C GLU A 48 -8.14 -12.53 1.88
N ALA A 49 -7.71 -13.66 1.30
CA ALA A 49 -6.47 -14.32 1.71
C ALA A 49 -5.22 -13.46 1.42
N ALA A 50 -5.22 -12.70 0.32
CA ALA A 50 -4.09 -11.86 -0.07
C ALA A 50 -4.04 -10.51 0.65
N HIS A 51 -5.18 -9.95 1.05
CA HIS A 51 -5.32 -8.59 1.57
C HIS A 51 -5.99 -8.50 2.94
N GLY A 52 -6.43 -9.62 3.51
CA GLY A 52 -6.97 -9.71 4.86
C GLY A 52 -5.89 -9.56 5.94
N PRO A 53 -6.21 -9.86 7.21
CA PRO A 53 -5.29 -9.67 8.32
C PRO A 53 -4.00 -10.51 8.23
N ASP A 54 -4.07 -11.67 7.56
CA ASP A 54 -2.91 -12.52 7.26
C ASP A 54 -2.30 -12.23 5.87
N GLY A 55 -2.94 -11.34 5.11
CA GLY A 55 -2.52 -10.90 3.79
C GLY A 55 -1.43 -9.83 3.84
N CYS A 56 -0.68 -9.70 2.75
CA CYS A 56 0.35 -8.67 2.60
C CYS A 56 -0.30 -7.37 2.10
N MET A 57 -1.21 -6.79 2.89
CA MET A 57 -1.65 -5.43 2.62
C MET A 57 -0.48 -4.47 2.84
N PRO A 58 -0.28 -3.43 2.00
CA PRO A 58 0.56 -2.30 2.37
C PRO A 58 -0.08 -1.68 3.62
N CYS A 59 0.41 -2.07 4.80
CA CYS A 59 -0.13 -1.59 6.06
C CYS A 59 0.32 -0.15 6.26
N GLY A 60 -0.63 0.78 6.11
CA GLY A 60 -0.44 2.18 6.44
C GLY A 60 -0.03 3.08 5.27
N GLN A 61 0.35 4.29 5.63
CA GLN A 61 0.69 5.35 4.69
C GLN A 61 2.05 5.06 4.04
N GLN A 62 2.04 4.76 2.74
CA GLN A 62 3.25 4.53 1.97
C GLN A 62 4.12 5.80 1.95
N LEU A 63 5.33 5.68 2.46
CA LEU A 63 6.33 6.74 2.35
C LEU A 63 6.97 6.68 0.96
N TYR A 64 7.30 7.85 0.45
CA TYR A 64 8.09 8.03 -0.76
C TYR A 64 9.36 8.78 -0.39
N ALA A 65 10.43 8.54 -1.14
CA ALA A 65 11.68 9.29 -1.00
C ALA A 65 12.09 9.89 -2.33
N GLN A 66 12.78 11.03 -2.25
CA GLN A 66 13.55 11.60 -3.33
C GLN A 66 15.00 11.74 -2.89
N ILE A 67 15.95 11.34 -3.73
CA ILE A 67 17.37 11.51 -3.41
C ILE A 67 17.73 12.99 -3.51
N LYS A 68 18.40 13.51 -2.48
CA LYS A 68 18.84 14.91 -2.49
C LYS A 68 19.89 15.11 -3.58
N LYS A 69 19.84 16.26 -4.26
CA LYS A 69 20.82 16.62 -5.31
C LYS A 69 22.27 16.69 -4.81
N CYS A 70 22.47 16.90 -3.52
CA CYS A 70 23.80 16.91 -2.88
C CYS A 70 24.28 15.53 -2.42
N SER A 71 23.44 14.50 -2.53
CA SER A 71 23.80 13.13 -2.16
C SER A 71 24.74 12.52 -3.22
N GLU A 72 25.61 11.61 -2.78
CA GLU A 72 26.41 10.77 -3.68
C GLU A 72 25.56 9.93 -4.64
N TYR A 73 24.29 9.65 -4.27
CA TYR A 73 23.36 8.84 -5.06
C TYR A 73 22.47 9.65 -6.00
N ALA A 74 22.65 10.97 -6.10
CA ALA A 74 21.78 11.85 -6.89
C ALA A 74 21.66 11.47 -8.37
N HIS A 75 22.66 10.78 -8.91
CA HIS A 75 22.70 10.32 -10.30
C HIS A 75 21.77 9.11 -10.58
N GLN A 76 21.23 8.46 -9.56
CA GLN A 76 20.44 7.23 -9.74
C GLN A 76 19.03 7.49 -10.24
N THR A 77 18.37 8.52 -9.72
CA THR A 77 17.03 8.93 -10.13
C THR A 77 16.70 10.33 -9.61
N ASP A 78 15.91 11.08 -10.37
CA ASP A 78 15.29 12.34 -9.96
C ASP A 78 13.82 12.16 -9.52
N GLN A 79 13.27 10.95 -9.65
CA GLN A 79 11.86 10.65 -9.37
C GLN A 79 11.62 10.21 -7.92
N LEU A 80 10.39 10.40 -7.43
CA LEU A 80 9.93 9.84 -6.17
C LEU A 80 9.79 8.31 -6.28
N PHE A 81 10.25 7.60 -5.26
CA PHE A 81 10.12 6.14 -5.18
C PHE A 81 9.57 5.70 -3.83
N PRO A 82 8.81 4.60 -3.78
CA PRO A 82 8.27 4.08 -2.53
C PRO A 82 9.41 3.56 -1.63
N VAL A 83 9.32 3.89 -0.35
CA VAL A 83 10.26 3.46 0.69
C VAL A 83 9.56 3.06 1.97
N ALA A 84 10.26 2.27 2.78
CA ALA A 84 9.94 2.04 4.18
C ALA A 84 11.07 2.58 5.05
N VAL A 85 10.74 3.07 6.24
CA VAL A 85 11.75 3.43 7.26
C VAL A 85 11.76 2.33 8.30
N GLY A 86 12.91 1.68 8.46
CA GLY A 86 13.07 0.54 9.35
C GLY A 86 14.26 0.68 10.29
N GLN A 87 14.49 -0.35 11.10
CA GLN A 87 15.73 -0.44 11.87
C GLN A 87 16.92 -0.64 10.93
N PRO A 88 18.04 0.08 11.13
CA PRO A 88 19.18 -0.05 10.26
C PRO A 88 19.80 -1.43 10.42
N THR A 89 19.98 -2.16 9.31
CA THR A 89 20.78 -3.39 9.29
C THR A 89 22.27 -3.08 9.48
N HIS A 90 22.71 -1.91 8.99
CA HIS A 90 24.09 -1.44 9.11
C HIS A 90 24.17 0.10 9.11
N GLY A 91 24.81 0.69 10.12
CA GLY A 91 25.06 2.14 10.20
C GLY A 91 23.79 3.00 10.18
N GLU A 92 23.77 4.02 9.33
CA GLU A 92 22.68 5.02 9.23
C GLU A 92 21.67 4.72 8.11
N TYR A 93 21.76 3.55 7.46
CA TYR A 93 20.92 3.16 6.33
C TYR A 93 19.57 2.63 6.80
N VAL A 94 18.67 3.56 7.14
CA VAL A 94 17.35 3.26 7.69
C VAL A 94 16.21 3.35 6.67
N VAL A 95 16.46 3.93 5.49
CA VAL A 95 15.48 4.06 4.42
C VAL A 95 15.68 2.91 3.45
N VAL A 96 14.68 2.04 3.33
CA VAL A 96 14.72 0.83 2.49
C VAL A 96 13.78 1.02 1.30
N GLY A 97 14.28 0.77 0.10
CA GLY A 97 13.55 0.92 -1.16
C GLY A 97 14.34 1.71 -2.21
N GLY A 98 13.73 1.91 -3.37
CA GLY A 98 14.33 2.65 -4.48
C GLY A 98 15.46 1.91 -5.23
N PRO A 99 16.10 2.59 -6.19
CA PRO A 99 17.07 1.99 -7.12
C PRO A 99 18.31 1.38 -6.45
N GLY A 100 18.80 2.03 -5.39
CA GLY A 100 19.97 1.61 -4.61
C GLY A 100 19.64 0.67 -3.46
N GLY A 101 18.36 0.34 -3.25
CA GLY A 101 17.88 -0.58 -2.23
C GLY A 101 17.86 -0.01 -0.80
N VAL A 102 18.89 0.73 -0.39
CA VAL A 102 18.97 1.36 0.93
C VAL A 102 19.65 2.73 0.90
N TYR A 103 19.16 3.66 1.71
CA TYR A 103 19.68 5.02 1.84
C TYR A 103 19.69 5.50 3.29
N ARG A 104 20.48 6.54 3.57
CA ARG A 104 20.49 7.24 4.86
C ARG A 104 19.46 8.36 4.84
N LEU A 105 18.88 8.68 6.00
CA LEU A 105 17.94 9.83 6.13
C LEU A 105 18.55 11.16 5.68
N ARG A 106 19.87 11.35 5.84
CA ARG A 106 20.53 12.58 5.40
C ARG A 106 20.55 12.74 3.88
N ASP A 107 20.52 11.64 3.13
CA ASP A 107 20.73 11.58 1.69
C ASP A 107 19.43 11.67 0.88
N VAL A 108 18.28 11.57 1.55
CA VAL A 108 16.95 11.60 0.93
C VAL A 108 16.02 12.58 1.63
N ASP A 109 15.03 13.07 0.90
CA ASP A 109 13.86 13.76 1.45
C ASP A 109 12.67 12.82 1.42
N LEU A 110 11.93 12.73 2.52
CA LEU A 110 10.76 11.86 2.65
C LEU A 110 9.48 12.62 2.31
N PHE A 111 8.55 11.93 1.66
CA PHE A 111 7.28 12.44 1.19
C PHE A 111 6.14 11.49 1.51
N VAL A 112 4.97 12.08 1.70
CA VAL A 112 3.69 11.40 1.71
C VAL A 112 2.90 11.88 0.51
N ILE A 113 2.25 10.97 -0.21
CA ILE A 113 1.35 11.34 -1.30
C ILE A 113 -0.09 11.29 -0.75
N THR A 114 -0.71 12.46 -0.65
CA THR A 114 -2.13 12.61 -0.26
C THR A 114 -2.87 13.24 -1.43
N ASP A 115 -3.96 12.64 -1.90
CA ASP A 115 -4.74 13.11 -3.06
C ASP A 115 -3.88 13.37 -4.32
N GLY A 116 -2.86 12.54 -4.54
CA GLY A 116 -1.92 12.68 -5.65
C GLY A 116 -0.91 13.83 -5.52
N LYS A 117 -0.89 14.53 -4.38
CA LYS A 117 0.04 15.64 -4.12
C LYS A 117 1.12 15.21 -3.12
N PRO A 118 2.41 15.35 -3.48
CA PRO A 118 3.50 15.04 -2.56
C PRO A 118 3.63 16.14 -1.49
N THR A 119 3.63 15.74 -0.22
CA THR A 119 3.92 16.59 0.92
C THR A 119 5.22 16.12 1.58
N GLN A 120 6.21 17.00 1.66
CA GLN A 120 7.50 16.68 2.28
C GLN A 120 7.36 16.59 3.80
N LEU A 121 7.90 15.53 4.38
CA LEU A 121 8.06 15.36 5.82
C LEU A 121 9.34 16.08 6.27
N LYS A 122 9.23 16.94 7.27
CA LYS A 122 10.36 17.68 7.87
C LYS A 122 10.82 17.03 9.17
#